data_AF-A0A831X5Q6-F1
#
_entry.id   AF-A0A831X5Q6-F1
#
_cell.length_a   1.000
_cell.length_b   1.000
_cell.length_c   1.000
_cell.angle_alpha   90.00
_cell.angle_beta   90.00
_cell.angle_gamma   90.00
#
_symmetry.space_group_name_H-M   'P 1'
#
loop_
_entity.id
_entity.type
_entity.pdbx_description
1 polymer ?
#
loop_
_entity_poly.entity_id
_entity_poly.type
_entity_poly.pdbx_seq_one_letter_code
_entity_poly.pdbx_strand_id
1 'polypeptide(L)'
;MLGGEGNDVLDGRLGRDLLIGGPGADRLTGGPRFAFPDDSDLLIAGCTIHDENSESLRLIWSEWTSTRPYVQRVQNLTTGAGGLPALNSSTVFDDAERDVLVGGASLDWFFAELGKDVLRDRHSSERLN
;
A
#
# COMPACT_ATOMS: atom_id res chain seq x y z
N MET A 1 -8.58 0.76 2.08
CA MET A 1 -9.42 -0.46 2.09
C MET A 1 -8.60 -1.59 2.68
N LEU A 2 -9.25 -2.40 3.50
CA LEU A 2 -8.68 -3.62 4.08
C LEU A 2 -9.50 -4.78 3.50
N GLY A 3 -8.85 -5.81 2.96
CA GLY A 3 -9.51 -7.03 2.50
C GLY A 3 -9.96 -7.88 3.68
N GLY A 4 -9.00 -8.21 4.54
CA GLY A 4 -9.25 -9.03 5.72
C GLY A 4 -8.84 -10.47 5.46
N GLU A 5 -9.55 -11.43 6.07
CA GLU A 5 -9.28 -12.85 5.82
C GLU A 5 -9.88 -13.33 4.49
N GLY A 6 -9.09 -14.09 3.73
CA GLY A 6 -9.51 -14.75 2.51
C GLY A 6 -8.91 -14.11 1.26
N ASN A 7 -9.30 -14.62 0.09
CA ASN A 7 -8.77 -14.11 -1.17
C ASN A 7 -9.62 -12.93 -1.65
N ASP A 8 -9.10 -11.73 -1.52
CA ASP A 8 -9.82 -10.49 -1.78
C ASP A 8 -9.47 -9.84 -3.12
N VAL A 9 -10.41 -9.00 -3.58
CA VAL A 9 -10.21 -8.14 -4.75
C VAL A 9 -10.46 -6.71 -4.34
N LEU A 10 -9.39 -5.93 -4.26
CA LEU A 10 -9.42 -4.52 -3.85
C LEU A 10 -9.13 -3.62 -5.05
N ASP A 11 -9.98 -2.61 -5.23
CA ASP A 11 -9.93 -1.61 -6.30
C ASP A 11 -9.98 -0.21 -5.66
N GLY A 12 -8.84 0.49 -5.66
CA GLY A 12 -8.68 1.83 -5.11
C GLY A 12 -9.43 2.89 -5.92
N ARG A 13 -9.53 2.67 -7.23
CA ARG A 13 -10.15 3.55 -8.23
C ARG A 13 -9.31 4.79 -8.53
N LEU A 14 -9.82 5.97 -8.24
CA LEU A 14 -9.19 7.24 -8.61
C LEU A 14 -8.78 7.97 -7.34
N GLY A 15 -7.55 8.48 -7.34
CA GLY A 15 -6.98 9.21 -6.22
C GLY A 15 -5.82 8.45 -5.59
N ARG A 16 -5.45 8.87 -4.38
CA ARG A 16 -4.44 8.14 -3.60
C ARG A 16 -5.15 7.13 -2.73
N ASP A 17 -4.87 5.88 -2.97
CA ASP A 17 -5.48 4.79 -2.23
C ASP A 17 -4.49 4.11 -1.29
N LEU A 18 -5.04 3.62 -0.19
CA LEU A 18 -4.38 2.75 0.77
C LEU A 18 -5.08 1.41 0.67
N LEU A 19 -4.41 0.39 0.14
CA LEU A 19 -4.95 -0.96 -0.01
C LEU A 19 -4.10 -1.93 0.81
N ILE A 20 -4.76 -2.68 1.69
CA ILE A 20 -4.14 -3.71 2.53
C ILE A 20 -4.91 -5.00 2.25
N GLY A 21 -4.25 -6.00 1.70
CA GLY A 21 -4.86 -7.29 1.35
C GLY A 21 -5.33 -8.01 2.61
N GLY A 22 -4.38 -8.41 3.45
CA GLY A 22 -4.65 -9.21 4.64
C GLY A 22 -4.08 -10.61 4.46
N PRO A 23 -4.61 -11.63 5.17
CA PRO A 23 -4.26 -13.02 4.89
C PRO A 23 -5.06 -13.58 3.73
N GLY A 24 -4.39 -14.09 2.70
CA GLY A 24 -5.00 -14.74 1.54
C GLY A 24 -4.32 -14.36 0.23
N ALA A 25 -4.69 -15.05 -0.86
CA ALA A 25 -4.17 -14.73 -2.18
C ALA A 25 -4.97 -13.60 -2.84
N ASP A 26 -4.49 -12.38 -2.68
CA ASP A 26 -5.19 -11.13 -2.96
C ASP A 26 -4.88 -10.53 -4.33
N ARG A 27 -5.82 -9.70 -4.78
CA ARG A 27 -5.69 -8.88 -5.98
C ARG A 27 -5.90 -7.41 -5.63
N LEU A 28 -4.82 -6.66 -5.67
CA LEU A 28 -4.82 -5.23 -5.35
C LEU A 28 -4.62 -4.43 -6.64
N THR A 29 -5.57 -3.54 -6.95
CA THR A 29 -5.48 -2.57 -8.05
C THR A 29 -5.59 -1.17 -7.48
N GLY A 30 -4.51 -0.40 -7.56
CA GLY A 30 -4.45 0.99 -7.10
C GLY A 30 -5.42 1.86 -7.89
N GLY A 31 -5.29 1.86 -9.22
CA GLY A 31 -6.20 2.61 -10.06
C GLY A 31 -6.02 2.36 -11.56
N PRO A 32 -6.65 3.20 -12.40
CA PRO A 32 -6.47 3.13 -13.84
C PRO A 32 -5.04 3.46 -14.26
N ARG A 33 -4.62 2.93 -15.41
CA ARG A 33 -3.25 3.15 -15.94
C ARG A 33 -3.07 4.46 -16.69
N PHE A 34 -4.08 5.33 -16.70
CA PHE A 34 -3.98 6.66 -17.31
C PHE A 34 -3.74 7.69 -16.21
N ALA A 35 -2.64 8.43 -16.34
CA ALA A 35 -2.15 9.32 -15.31
C ALA A 35 -3.17 10.41 -14.96
N PHE A 36 -3.70 10.36 -13.73
CA PHE A 36 -4.23 11.53 -13.04
C PHE A 36 -3.13 12.19 -12.21
N PRO A 37 -3.18 13.53 -12.03
CA PRO A 37 -2.28 14.19 -11.09
C PRO A 37 -2.45 13.58 -9.70
N ASP A 38 -1.33 13.11 -9.15
CA ASP A 38 -1.19 12.61 -7.78
C ASP A 38 -2.01 11.34 -7.43
N ASP A 39 -2.15 10.41 -8.36
CA ASP A 39 -2.76 9.07 -8.24
C ASP A 39 -1.79 8.03 -7.64
N SER A 40 -1.02 8.41 -6.61
CA SER A 40 -0.02 7.54 -5.99
C SER A 40 -0.66 6.61 -4.96
N ASP A 41 -0.46 5.30 -5.13
CA ASP A 41 -1.09 4.28 -4.30
C ASP A 41 -0.12 3.59 -3.34
N LEU A 42 -0.64 3.20 -2.18
CA LEU A 42 0.06 2.39 -1.18
C LEU A 42 -0.62 1.03 -1.14
N LEU A 43 0.08 0.01 -1.66
CA LEU A 43 -0.42 -1.35 -1.79
C LEU A 43 0.39 -2.28 -0.88
N ILE A 44 -0.30 -2.88 0.09
CA ILE A 44 0.26 -3.84 1.03
C ILE A 44 -0.38 -5.19 0.75
N ALA A 45 0.44 -6.16 0.35
CA ALA A 45 0.01 -7.51 0.01
C ALA A 45 -0.56 -8.23 1.24
N GLY A 46 0.25 -8.35 2.30
CA GLY A 46 -0.16 -8.96 3.56
C GLY A 46 -0.81 -8.01 4.57
N CYS A 47 -0.46 -8.20 5.85
CA CYS A 47 -1.08 -7.52 6.99
C CYS A 47 -0.20 -6.43 7.59
N THR A 48 -0.80 -5.57 8.42
CA THR A 48 -0.07 -4.69 9.32
C THR A 48 -0.49 -4.88 10.77
N ILE A 49 0.37 -4.51 11.72
CA ILE A 49 -0.03 -4.44 13.16
C ILE A 49 -1.15 -3.41 13.41
N HIS A 50 -1.47 -2.59 12.42
CA HIS A 50 -2.40 -1.47 12.53
C HIS A 50 -3.81 -1.80 12.07
N ASP A 51 -4.04 -2.98 11.48
CA ASP A 51 -5.29 -3.32 10.77
C ASP A 51 -6.54 -3.26 11.68
N GLU A 52 -6.39 -3.59 12.96
CA GLU A 52 -7.47 -3.51 13.95
C GLU A 52 -7.54 -2.14 14.66
N ASN A 53 -6.57 -1.25 14.43
CA ASN A 53 -6.50 0.06 15.08
C ASN A 53 -6.98 1.16 14.14
N SER A 54 -8.25 1.52 14.28
CA SER A 54 -8.88 2.57 13.48
C SER A 54 -8.16 3.92 13.55
N GLU A 55 -7.53 4.26 14.68
CA GLU A 55 -6.78 5.52 14.81
C GLU A 55 -5.46 5.46 14.04
N SER A 56 -4.74 4.33 14.11
CA SER A 56 -3.55 4.12 13.29
C SER A 56 -3.88 4.18 11.80
N LEU A 57 -4.91 3.46 11.34
CA LEU A 57 -5.33 3.48 9.93
C LEU A 57 -5.73 4.88 9.48
N ARG A 58 -6.41 5.66 10.34
CA ARG A 58 -6.77 7.05 10.05
C ARG A 58 -5.53 7.94 9.92
N LEU A 59 -4.51 7.75 10.75
CA LEU A 59 -3.25 8.51 10.67
C LEU A 59 -2.44 8.15 9.43
N ILE A 60 -2.37 6.85 9.08
CA ILE A 60 -1.72 6.38 7.85
C ILE A 60 -2.41 7.00 6.64
N TRP A 61 -3.74 6.87 6.57
CA TRP A 61 -4.56 7.48 5.53
C TRP A 61 -4.32 8.99 5.44
N SER A 62 -4.39 9.70 6.57
CA SER A 62 -4.19 11.15 6.61
C SER A 62 -2.82 11.59 6.11
N GLU A 63 -1.76 10.82 6.39
CA GLU A 63 -0.43 11.12 5.85
C GLU A 63 -0.35 10.81 4.36
N TRP A 64 -0.85 9.66 3.93
CA TRP A 64 -0.81 9.21 2.54
C TRP A 64 -1.61 10.13 1.60
N THR A 65 -2.77 10.59 2.03
CA THR A 65 -3.61 11.52 1.26
C THR A 65 -3.20 12.99 1.43
N SER A 66 -2.18 13.30 2.23
CA SER A 66 -1.74 14.68 2.43
C SER A 66 -1.21 15.33 1.15
N THR A 67 -1.06 16.66 1.18
CA THR A 67 -0.46 17.44 0.08
C THR A 67 1.07 17.41 0.08
N ARG A 68 1.69 16.63 0.97
CA ARG A 68 3.14 16.49 1.03
C ARG A 68 3.65 15.76 -0.22
N PRO A 69 4.88 16.06 -0.69
CA PRO A 69 5.49 15.32 -1.78
C PRO A 69 5.58 13.82 -1.47
N TYR A 70 5.48 12.98 -2.49
CA TYR A 70 5.53 11.52 -2.38
C TYR A 70 6.65 11.03 -1.44
N VAL A 71 7.88 11.49 -1.67
CA VAL A 71 9.06 11.10 -0.88
C VAL A 71 8.90 11.41 0.60
N GLN A 72 8.27 12.54 0.95
CA GLN A 72 8.05 12.90 2.35
C GLN A 72 7.00 12.02 3.01
N ARG A 73 5.92 11.66 2.29
CA ARG A 73 4.88 10.75 2.81
C ARG A 73 5.47 9.37 3.08
N VAL A 74 6.22 8.83 2.11
CA VAL A 74 6.94 7.56 2.25
C VAL A 74 7.91 7.61 3.42
N GLN A 75 8.71 8.67 3.55
CA GLN A 75 9.67 8.80 4.65
C GLN A 75 8.99 8.86 6.02
N ASN A 76 7.91 9.66 6.14
CA ASN A 76 7.17 9.83 7.37
C ASN A 76 6.56 8.51 7.85
N LEU A 77 5.89 7.79 6.95
CA LEU A 77 5.32 6.47 7.24
C LEU A 77 6.39 5.40 7.42
N THR A 78 7.52 5.44 6.71
CA THR A 78 8.60 4.46 6.93
C THR A 78 9.18 4.57 8.35
N THR A 79 9.35 5.80 8.85
CA THR A 79 10.03 6.10 10.11
C THR A 79 9.10 6.28 11.31
N GLY A 80 7.80 6.42 11.09
CA GLY A 80 6.85 6.83 12.13
C GLY A 80 7.09 8.26 12.62
N ALA A 81 7.55 9.15 11.73
CA ALA A 81 7.90 10.52 12.09
C ALA A 81 6.72 11.26 12.72
N GLY A 82 6.98 12.04 13.77
CA GLY A 82 5.93 12.84 14.43
C GLY A 82 4.87 12.01 15.16
N GLY A 83 5.15 10.75 15.49
CA GLY A 83 4.19 9.86 16.16
C GLY A 83 3.23 9.16 15.20
N LEU A 84 3.51 9.19 13.89
CA LEU A 84 2.76 8.42 12.91
C LEU A 84 3.00 6.92 13.07
N PRO A 85 2.01 6.07 12.72
CA PRO A 85 2.22 4.63 12.63
C PRO A 85 3.28 4.32 11.57
N ALA A 86 4.31 3.57 11.95
CA ALA A 86 5.35 3.19 11.01
C ALA A 86 4.88 2.03 10.12
N LEU A 87 5.29 2.05 8.85
CA LEU A 87 5.15 1.00 7.84
C LEU A 87 6.55 0.55 7.42
N ASN A 88 7.04 -0.51 8.06
CA ASN A 88 8.36 -1.07 7.85
C ASN A 88 8.37 -2.56 8.23
N SER A 89 9.53 -3.21 8.19
CA SER A 89 9.67 -4.66 8.43
C SER A 89 9.29 -5.13 9.84
N SER A 90 9.02 -4.23 10.78
CA SER A 90 8.51 -4.59 12.11
C SER A 90 7.00 -4.41 12.26
N THR A 91 6.35 -3.80 11.28
CA THR A 91 4.92 -3.43 11.36
C THR A 91 4.09 -3.90 10.16
N VAL A 92 4.73 -4.26 9.06
CA VAL A 92 4.12 -4.87 7.87
C VAL A 92 4.66 -6.28 7.72
N PHE A 93 3.77 -7.25 7.51
CA PHE A 93 4.11 -8.66 7.45
C PHE A 93 3.55 -9.32 6.20
N ASP A 94 4.41 -10.08 5.53
CA ASP A 94 4.04 -11.05 4.50
C ASP A 94 3.18 -12.15 5.14
N ASP A 95 2.08 -12.50 4.49
CA ASP A 95 1.12 -13.51 4.94
C ASP A 95 1.43 -14.91 4.37
N ALA A 96 2.53 -15.02 3.63
CA ALA A 96 3.01 -16.20 2.92
C ALA A 96 2.20 -16.64 1.69
N GLU A 97 1.18 -15.89 1.26
CA GLU A 97 0.37 -16.20 0.09
C GLU A 97 0.83 -15.45 -1.17
N ARG A 98 0.35 -15.89 -2.34
CA ARG A 98 0.75 -15.29 -3.62
C ARG A 98 -0.23 -14.20 -4.02
N ASP A 99 0.26 -12.96 -4.05
CA ASP A 99 -0.56 -11.80 -4.40
C ASP A 99 -0.32 -11.28 -5.81
N VAL A 100 -1.29 -10.51 -6.30
CA VAL A 100 -1.19 -9.76 -7.55
C VAL A 100 -1.45 -8.29 -7.27
N LEU A 101 -0.43 -7.47 -7.51
CA LEU A 101 -0.48 -6.03 -7.29
C LEU A 101 -0.34 -5.30 -8.63
N VAL A 102 -1.21 -4.31 -8.82
CA VAL A 102 -1.20 -3.39 -9.96
C VAL A 102 -1.26 -1.98 -9.39
N GLY A 103 -0.19 -1.22 -9.56
CA GLY A 103 -0.11 0.15 -9.04
C GLY A 103 -1.01 1.09 -9.83
N GLY A 104 -0.98 0.99 -11.17
CA GLY A 104 -1.69 1.90 -12.04
C GLY A 104 -0.74 2.90 -12.68
N ALA A 105 -1.03 4.18 -12.54
CA ALA A 105 -0.17 5.27 -13.01
C ALA A 105 0.53 5.94 -11.82
N SER A 106 1.36 6.96 -12.10
CA SER A 106 2.08 7.72 -11.06
C SER A 106 3.15 6.88 -10.32
N LEU A 107 3.51 7.26 -9.10
CA LEU A 107 4.48 6.54 -8.29
C LEU A 107 3.77 5.86 -7.13
N ASP A 108 3.92 4.55 -7.07
CA ASP A 108 3.31 3.71 -6.05
C ASP A 108 4.33 3.17 -5.06
N TRP A 109 3.82 2.81 -3.90
CA TRP A 109 4.57 2.17 -2.83
C TRP A 109 3.99 0.78 -2.54
N PHE A 110 4.78 -0.24 -2.85
CA PHE A 110 4.45 -1.64 -2.66
C PHE A 110 5.13 -2.21 -1.42
N PHE A 111 4.38 -3.01 -0.66
CA PHE A 111 4.90 -4.00 0.27
C PHE A 111 4.54 -5.39 -0.27
N ALA A 112 5.52 -6.09 -0.82
CA ALA A 112 5.31 -7.37 -1.51
C ALA A 112 6.62 -8.17 -1.63
N GLU A 113 6.53 -9.50 -1.61
CA GLU A 113 7.68 -10.39 -1.77
C GLU A 113 7.87 -10.80 -3.24
N LEU A 114 8.84 -10.23 -3.96
CA LEU A 114 9.06 -10.52 -5.40
C LEU A 114 9.36 -12.00 -5.74
N GLY A 115 9.76 -12.82 -4.76
CA GLY A 115 9.93 -14.26 -4.95
C GLY A 115 8.60 -15.00 -5.09
N LYS A 116 7.51 -14.38 -4.64
CA LYS A 116 6.18 -14.98 -4.52
C LYS A 116 5.15 -14.16 -5.30
N ASP A 117 5.10 -12.86 -5.08
CA ASP A 117 4.09 -11.93 -5.58
C ASP A 117 4.35 -11.46 -7.01
N VAL A 118 3.27 -11.01 -7.65
CA VAL A 118 3.29 -10.53 -9.03
C VAL A 118 2.91 -9.06 -9.07
N LEU A 119 3.91 -8.20 -9.31
CA LEU A 119 3.71 -6.77 -9.56
C LEU A 119 3.64 -6.54 -11.07
N ARG A 120 2.45 -6.22 -11.59
CA ARG A 120 2.20 -6.29 -13.05
C ARG A 120 2.68 -5.11 -13.87
N ASP A 121 2.75 -3.93 -13.26
CA ASP A 121 3.09 -2.69 -13.94
C ASP A 121 4.15 -1.87 -13.20
N ARG A 122 4.83 -2.49 -12.24
CA ARG A 122 5.82 -1.79 -11.44
C ARG A 122 6.90 -1.14 -12.30
N HIS A 123 7.10 0.15 -12.08
CA HIS A 123 8.19 0.94 -12.64
C HIS A 123 9.42 0.93 -11.72
N SER A 124 10.62 1.10 -12.30
CA SER A 124 11.87 1.10 -11.53
C SER A 124 12.00 2.28 -10.54
N SER A 125 11.21 3.33 -10.73
CA SER A 125 11.15 4.50 -9.85
C SER A 125 10.21 4.32 -8.65
N GLU A 126 9.42 3.25 -8.62
CA GLU A 126 8.46 2.99 -7.56
C GLU A 126 9.12 2.31 -6.37
N ARG A 127 8.54 2.57 -5.20
CA ARG A 127 9.09 2.07 -3.95
C ARG A 127 8.59 0.66 -3.73
N LEU A 128 9.51 -0.26 -3.48
CA LEU A 128 9.21 -1.62 -3.03
C LEU A 128 9.92 -1.86 -1.71
N ASN A 129 9.16 -2.40 -0.76
CA ASN A 129 9.61 -2.91 0.53
C ASN A 129 9.23 -4.38 0.65
#